data_AF-A0A939PAW5-F1
#
_entry.id   AF-A0A939PAW5-F1
#
_cell.length_a   1.000
_cell.length_b   1.000
_cell.length_c   1.000
_cell.angle_alpha   90.00
_cell.angle_beta   90.00
_cell.angle_gamma   90.00
#
_symmetry.space_group_name_H-M   'P 1'
#
loop_
_entity.id
_entity.type
_entity.pdbx_description
1 polymer ?
#
loop_
_entity_poly.entity_id
_entity_poly.type
_entity_poly.pdbx_seq_one_letter_code
_entity_poly.pdbx_strand_id
1 'polypeptide(L)'
;MQRERPHRVALVGAISGYNDTEPAPGPRNLFRAAAQRLTIRGTLVNDHLHFFPEYIGKASAWLADGTLRTTETVTEGLENAPTAFLGMMRGANTGKMLVRL
;
A
#
# COMPACT_ATOMS: atom_id res chain seq x y z
N MET A 1 -16.05 -23.37 -21.20
CA MET A 1 -14.69 -23.58 -20.65
C MET A 1 -14.32 -22.34 -19.85
N GLN A 2 -14.46 -22.37 -18.52
CA GLN A 2 -14.14 -21.21 -17.66
C GLN A 2 -12.63 -21.03 -17.64
N ARG A 3 -12.16 -19.85 -18.02
CA ARG A 3 -10.74 -19.50 -18.08
C ARG A 3 -10.26 -19.25 -16.65
N GLU A 4 -9.46 -20.15 -16.09
CA GLU A 4 -8.85 -19.96 -14.77
C GLU A 4 -8.09 -18.62 -14.74
N ARG A 5 -8.39 -17.76 -13.77
CA ARG A 5 -7.70 -16.48 -13.64
C ARG A 5 -6.27 -16.75 -13.16
N PRO A 6 -5.22 -16.20 -13.81
CA PRO A 6 -3.85 -16.39 -13.38
C PRO A 6 -3.63 -15.80 -11.99
N HIS A 7 -2.91 -16.52 -11.13
CA HIS A 7 -2.57 -16.07 -9.79
C HIS A 7 -1.49 -14.97 -9.85
N ARG A 8 -1.72 -13.84 -9.16
CA ARG A 8 -0.89 -12.62 -9.27
C ARG A 8 -0.63 -11.99 -7.92
N VAL A 9 0.56 -11.43 -7.74
CA VAL A 9 0.98 -10.64 -6.59
C VAL A 9 1.56 -9.30 -7.08
N ALA A 10 0.99 -8.19 -6.59
CA ALA A 10 1.56 -6.86 -6.78
C ALA A 10 2.46 -6.52 -5.58
N LEU A 11 3.76 -6.39 -5.83
CA LEU A 11 4.74 -6.03 -4.80
C LEU A 11 4.85 -4.50 -4.75
N VAL A 12 4.18 -3.89 -3.78
CA VAL A 12 4.11 -2.42 -3.61
C VAL A 12 5.06 -1.89 -2.54
N GLY A 13 5.55 -2.75 -1.65
CA GLY A 13 6.41 -2.37 -0.54
C GLY A 13 6.75 -3.54 0.38
N ALA A 14 7.53 -3.27 1.42
CA ALA A 14 8.03 -4.26 2.38
C ALA A 14 8.22 -3.63 3.77
N ILE A 15 7.16 -3.01 4.29
CA ILE A 15 7.21 -2.18 5.52
C ILE A 15 7.79 -2.92 6.74
N SER A 16 7.63 -4.24 6.80
CA SER A 16 8.16 -5.08 7.87
C SER A 16 9.68 -5.02 8.03
N GLY A 17 10.41 -4.68 6.96
CA GLY A 17 11.88 -4.61 6.98
C GLY A 17 12.47 -3.21 6.83
N TYR A 18 11.65 -2.15 6.83
CA TYR A 18 12.14 -0.78 6.61
C TYR A 18 13.08 -0.28 7.72
N ASN A 19 13.00 -0.85 8.92
CA ASN A 19 13.85 -0.48 10.05
C ASN A 19 14.96 -1.53 10.31
N ASP A 20 15.10 -2.55 9.45
CA ASP A 20 16.15 -3.55 9.60
C ASP A 20 17.51 -2.92 9.29
N THR A 21 18.50 -3.20 10.13
CA THR A 21 19.87 -2.69 9.95
C THR A 21 20.70 -3.54 8.98
N GLU A 22 20.20 -4.71 8.61
CA GLU A 22 20.83 -5.65 7.69
C GLU A 22 19.79 -6.26 6.74
N PRO A 23 20.19 -6.71 5.53
CA PRO A 23 19.25 -7.33 4.60
C PRO A 23 18.63 -8.62 5.16
N ALA A 24 17.30 -8.66 5.23
CA ALA A 24 16.58 -9.88 5.54
C ALA A 24 16.72 -10.92 4.40
N PRO A 25 16.82 -12.22 4.72
CA PRO A 25 16.78 -13.26 3.70
C PRO A 25 15.44 -13.23 2.97
N GLY A 26 15.47 -13.53 1.66
CA GLY A 26 14.26 -13.62 0.85
C GLY A 26 13.29 -14.72 1.30
N PRO A 27 12.04 -14.74 0.79
CA PRO A 27 11.05 -15.74 1.14
C PRO A 27 11.55 -17.16 0.86
N ARG A 28 11.52 -18.04 1.88
CA ARG A 28 12.00 -19.44 1.76
C ARG A 28 11.10 -20.34 0.89
N ASN A 29 9.95 -19.83 0.46
CA ASN A 29 8.89 -20.57 -0.23
C ASN A 29 8.74 -20.22 -1.71
N LEU A 30 9.73 -19.59 -2.35
CA LEU A 30 9.65 -19.20 -3.77
C LEU A 30 9.38 -20.38 -4.73
N PHE A 31 9.81 -21.60 -4.40
CA PHE A 31 9.45 -22.78 -5.19
C PHE A 31 7.94 -23.03 -5.23
N ARG A 32 7.20 -22.70 -4.16
CA ARG A 32 5.72 -22.79 -4.16
C ARG A 32 5.11 -21.76 -5.12
N ALA A 33 5.69 -20.57 -5.23
CA ALA A 33 5.25 -19.57 -6.20
C ALA A 33 5.43 -20.08 -7.64
N ALA A 34 6.54 -20.77 -7.92
CA ALA A 34 6.77 -21.42 -9.22
C ALA A 34 5.76 -22.55 -9.48
N ALA A 35 5.53 -23.44 -8.50
CA ALA A 35 4.56 -24.52 -8.61
C ALA A 35 3.13 -24.01 -8.86
N GLN A 36 2.77 -22.86 -8.29
CA GLN A 36 1.49 -22.17 -8.50
C GLN A 36 1.49 -21.25 -9.73
N ARG A 37 2.59 -21.18 -10.50
CA ARG A 37 2.73 -20.33 -11.69
C ARG A 37 2.36 -18.86 -11.40
N LEU A 38 2.75 -18.35 -10.23
CA LEU A 38 2.45 -16.97 -9.83
C LEU A 38 3.19 -15.97 -10.74
N THR A 39 2.53 -14.86 -11.08
CA THR A 39 3.21 -13.64 -11.50
C THR A 39 3.42 -12.74 -10.29
N ILE A 40 4.68 -12.49 -9.92
CA ILE A 40 5.05 -11.53 -8.86
C ILE A 40 5.66 -10.30 -9.56
N ARG A 41 5.04 -9.12 -9.40
CA ARG A 41 5.45 -7.91 -10.12
C ARG A 41 5.60 -6.71 -9.18
N GLY A 42 6.78 -6.10 -9.20
CA GLY A 42 7.00 -4.78 -8.61
C GLY A 42 6.04 -3.76 -9.23
N THR A 43 5.37 -2.98 -8.39
CA THR A 43 4.37 -2.00 -8.81
C THR A 43 4.57 -0.71 -8.04
N LEU A 44 5.11 0.32 -8.69
CA LEU A 44 5.28 1.65 -8.10
C LEU A 44 4.26 2.61 -8.71
N VAL A 45 3.68 3.48 -7.87
CA VAL A 45 2.68 4.47 -8.33
C VAL A 45 3.24 5.39 -9.43
N ASN A 46 4.55 5.67 -9.38
CA ASN A 46 5.24 6.52 -10.35
C ASN A 46 5.15 5.98 -11.79
N ASP A 47 5.05 4.66 -11.97
CA ASP A 47 4.90 4.03 -13.28
C ASP A 47 3.49 4.25 -13.89
N HIS A 48 2.55 4.76 -13.09
CA HIS A 48 1.13 4.80 -13.39
C HIS A 48 0.51 6.20 -13.28
N LEU A 49 1.32 7.25 -13.11
CA LEU A 49 0.80 8.62 -12.95
C LEU A 49 -0.02 9.13 -14.14
N HIS A 50 0.14 8.54 -15.33
CA HIS A 50 -0.70 8.85 -16.50
C HIS A 50 -2.18 8.49 -16.30
N PHE A 51 -2.51 7.58 -15.38
CA PHE A 51 -3.90 7.29 -15.00
C PHE A 51 -4.47 8.27 -13.98
N PHE A 52 -3.65 9.14 -13.40
CA PHE A 52 -4.07 10.00 -12.29
C PHE A 52 -5.28 10.90 -12.63
N PRO A 53 -5.35 11.57 -13.79
CA PRO A 53 -6.53 12.38 -14.14
C PRO A 53 -7.83 11.58 -14.19
N GLU A 54 -7.79 10.38 -14.77
CA GLU A 54 -8.93 9.47 -14.83
C GLU A 54 -9.32 8.96 -13.44
N TYR A 55 -8.30 8.60 -12.64
CA TYR A 55 -8.51 8.08 -11.29
C TYR A 55 -9.16 9.12 -10.37
N ILE A 56 -8.76 10.39 -10.45
CA ILE A 56 -9.37 11.46 -9.64
C ILE A 56 -10.86 11.58 -9.93
N GLY A 57 -11.27 11.60 -11.20
CA GLY A 57 -12.69 11.67 -11.56
C GLY A 57 -13.51 10.50 -10.98
N LYS A 58 -12.97 9.28 -11.06
CA LYS A 58 -13.60 8.08 -10.50
C LYS A 58 -13.63 8.10 -8.97
N ALA A 59 -12.50 8.36 -8.33
CA ALA A 59 -12.36 8.34 -6.89
C ALA A 59 -13.21 9.42 -6.22
N SER A 60 -13.28 10.62 -6.79
CA SER A 60 -14.16 11.68 -6.28
C SER A 60 -15.64 11.29 -6.32
N ALA A 61 -16.09 10.65 -7.42
CA ALA A 61 -17.47 10.15 -7.51
C ALA A 61 -17.73 9.07 -6.47
N TRP A 62 -16.82 8.10 -6.31
CA TRP A 62 -16.94 7.03 -5.32
C TRP A 62 -16.90 7.54 -3.87
N LEU A 63 -16.14 8.59 -3.60
CA LEU A 63 -16.13 9.24 -2.28
C LEU A 63 -17.48 9.92 -2.02
N ALA A 64 -18.03 10.62 -3.00
CA ALA A 64 -19.30 11.33 -2.88
C ALA A 64 -20.50 10.38 -2.72
N ASP A 65 -20.50 9.24 -3.42
CA ASP A 65 -21.58 8.25 -3.35
C ASP A 65 -21.39 7.20 -2.23
N GLY A 66 -20.23 7.21 -1.56
CA GLY A 66 -19.90 6.32 -0.44
C GLY A 66 -19.41 4.91 -0.83
N THR A 67 -19.19 4.65 -2.12
CA THR A 67 -18.55 3.42 -2.63
C THR A 67 -17.10 3.32 -2.18
N LEU A 68 -16.38 4.45 -2.14
CA LEU A 68 -15.05 4.56 -1.55
C LEU A 68 -15.17 5.26 -0.20
N ARG A 69 -14.62 4.64 0.84
CA ARG A 69 -14.59 5.18 2.20
C ARG A 69 -13.16 5.31 2.66
N THR A 70 -12.83 6.42 3.31
CA THR A 70 -11.53 6.63 3.93
C THR A 70 -11.65 6.56 5.44
N THR A 71 -10.64 5.99 6.07
CA THR A 71 -10.44 6.08 7.52
C THR A 71 -9.10 6.77 7.73
N GLU A 72 -9.03 7.64 8.73
CA GLU A 72 -7.88 8.48 8.99
C GLU A 72 -7.56 8.47 10.48
N THR A 73 -6.27 8.55 10.79
CA THR A 73 -5.75 8.88 12.11
C THR A 73 -5.08 10.24 11.97
N VAL A 74 -5.63 11.26 12.63
CA VAL A 74 -5.18 12.65 12.47
C VAL A 74 -4.47 13.12 13.74
N THR A 75 -3.28 13.68 13.56
CA THR A 75 -2.50 14.36 14.60
C THR A 75 -2.48 15.86 14.31
N GLU A 76 -2.57 16.70 15.33
CA GLU A 76 -2.58 18.16 15.21
C GLU A 76 -1.16 18.74 15.40
N GLY A 77 -0.78 19.74 14.61
CA GLY A 77 0.49 20.46 14.74
C GLY A 77 1.68 19.76 14.05
N LEU A 78 2.47 20.53 13.30
CA LEU A 78 3.65 20.02 12.58
C LEU A 78 4.71 19.46 13.53
N GLU A 79 4.83 20.02 14.72
CA GLU A 79 5.71 19.56 15.79
C GLU A 79 5.48 18.10 16.17
N ASN A 80 4.28 17.57 15.93
CA ASN A 80 3.93 16.18 16.22
C ASN A 80 4.19 15.23 15.05
N ALA A 81 4.66 15.71 13.89
CA ALA A 81 4.94 14.88 12.72
C ALA A 81 5.95 13.75 12.99
N PRO A 82 7.05 13.94 13.75
CA PRO A 82 7.96 12.84 14.09
C PRO A 82 7.26 11.73 14.89
N THR A 83 6.45 12.10 15.87
CA THR A 83 5.68 11.16 16.69
C THR A 83 4.65 10.40 15.85
N ALA A 84 3.92 11.10 14.99
CA ALA A 84 2.96 10.50 14.06
C ALA A 84 3.63 9.49 13.10
N PHE A 85 4.80 9.84 12.55
CA PHE A 85 5.58 8.96 11.68
C PHE A 85 6.03 7.69 12.42
N LEU A 86 6.61 7.82 13.61
CA LEU A 86 7.03 6.66 14.41
C LEU A 86 5.84 5.79 14.84
N GLY A 87 4.71 6.41 15.16
CA GLY A 87 3.46 5.71 15.45
C GLY A 87 2.99 4.87 14.27
N MET A 88 3.03 5.43 13.05
CA MET A 88 2.67 4.72 11.82
C MET A 88 3.59 3.51 11.56
N MET A 89 4.89 3.65 11.79
CA MET A 89 5.86 2.56 11.66
C MET A 89 5.66 1.45 12.71
N ARG A 90 4.95 1.74 13.81
CA ARG A 90 4.59 0.78 14.87
C ARG A 90 3.16 0.26 14.78
N GLY A 91 2.42 0.64 13.73
CA GLY A 91 1.02 0.22 13.53
C GLY A 91 0.01 0.91 14.44
N ALA A 92 0.31 2.12 14.94
CA ALA A 92 -0.59 2.86 15.84
C ALA A 92 -1.79 3.52 15.13
N ASN A 93 -1.77 3.61 13.79
CA ASN A 93 -2.85 4.23 13.02
C ASN A 93 -3.91 3.21 12.56
N THR A 94 -5.17 3.64 12.59
CA THR A 94 -6.24 3.04 11.78
C THR A 94 -6.46 3.93 10.56
N GLY A 95 -6.28 3.37 9.37
CA GLY A 95 -6.38 4.14 8.12
C GLY A 95 -5.17 5.05 7.87
N LYS A 96 -5.34 6.15 7.12
CA LYS A 96 -4.23 7.03 6.75
C LYS A 96 -3.77 7.89 7.95
N MET A 97 -2.49 7.82 8.31
CA MET A 97 -1.87 8.78 9.24
C MET A 97 -1.72 10.15 8.55
N LEU A 98 -2.26 11.19 9.17
CA LEU A 98 -2.21 12.58 8.70
C LEU A 98 -1.77 13.53 9.82
N VAL A 99 -1.10 14.62 9.44
CA VAL A 99 -0.79 15.75 10.32
C VAL A 99 -1.56 16.97 9.83
N ARG A 100 -2.39 17.55 10.68
CA ARG A 100 -3.12 18.79 10.43
C ARG A 100 -2.28 19.98 10.90
N LEU A 101 -2.31 21.06 10.11
CA LEU A 101 -1.59 22.31 10.37
C LEU A 101 -2.54 23.35 10.97
#